data_AF-A0A3M6HS54-F1
#
_entry.id   AF-A0A3M6HS54-F1
#
_cell.length_a   1.000
_cell.length_b   1.000
_cell.length_c   1.000
_cell.angle_alpha   90.00
_cell.angle_beta   90.00
_cell.angle_gamma   90.00
#
_symmetry.space_group_name_H-M   'P 1'
#
loop_
_entity.id
_entity.type
_entity.pdbx_description
1 polymer ?
#
loop_
_entity_poly.entity_id
_entity_poly.type
_entity_poly.pdbx_seq_one_letter_code
_entity_poly.pdbx_strand_id
1 'polypeptide(L)' 'MSESVARFRIARVQAEIVGSAVFVHCPECNTLNGERDRLRDSPELDLSTYPANMRVYACVDCQVMFETEVPPDIASE' A
#
# COMPACT_ATOMS: atom_id res chain seq x y z
N MET A 1 -10.36 -12.63 26.57
CA MET A 1 -9.39 -11.68 25.98
C MET A 1 -8.96 -12.29 24.66
N SER A 2 -9.48 -11.79 23.54
CA SER A 2 -9.09 -12.26 22.21
C SER A 2 -8.50 -11.08 21.47
N GLU A 3 -7.23 -10.79 21.75
CA GLU A 3 -6.42 -9.83 21.02
C GLU A 3 -5.95 -10.50 19.73
N SER A 4 -6.78 -10.50 18.70
CA SER A 4 -6.38 -10.95 17.36
C SER A 4 -7.22 -10.23 16.32
N VAL A 5 -7.08 -8.91 16.31
CA VAL A 5 -7.21 -8.16 15.08
C VAL A 5 -5.91 -7.38 15.03
N ALA A 6 -4.98 -7.81 14.16
CA ALA A 6 -3.97 -6.87 13.69
C ALA A 6 -4.77 -5.71 13.10
N ARG A 7 -4.99 -4.67 13.91
CA ARG A 7 -5.59 -3.43 13.46
C ARG A 7 -4.59 -2.92 12.46
N PHE A 8 -4.84 -3.18 11.19
CA PHE A 8 -4.09 -2.60 10.09
C PHE A 8 -4.19 -1.09 10.30
N ARG A 9 -3.19 -0.52 10.97
CA ARG A 9 -3.00 0.91 11.01
C ARG A 9 -2.46 1.23 9.64
N ILE A 10 -3.40 1.41 8.71
CA ILE A 10 -3.04 1.82 7.37
C ILE A 10 -2.60 3.28 7.50
N ALA A 11 -1.29 3.48 7.65
CA ALA A 11 -0.72 4.81 7.58
C ALA A 11 -0.78 5.23 6.11
N ARG A 12 -1.38 6.38 5.85
CA ARG A 12 -1.32 6.99 4.52
C ARG A 12 0.07 7.58 4.33
N VAL A 13 0.83 7.01 3.42
CA VAL A 13 2.18 7.47 3.09
C VAL A 13 2.17 8.25 1.77
N GLN A 14 3.18 9.09 1.58
CA GLN A 14 3.39 9.80 0.32
C GLN A 14 4.15 8.87 -0.64
N ALA A 15 3.60 8.67 -1.83
CA ALA A 15 4.32 8.01 -2.91
C ALA A 15 5.39 8.93 -3.53
N GLU A 16 6.52 8.34 -3.84
CA GLU A 16 7.51 8.88 -4.77
C GLU A 16 7.20 8.36 -6.17
N ILE A 17 7.12 9.28 -7.14
CA ILE A 17 6.72 8.99 -8.51
C ILE A 17 7.88 9.33 -9.43
N VAL A 18 8.37 8.33 -10.17
CA VAL A 18 9.46 8.47 -11.13
C VAL A 18 9.00 7.94 -12.48
N GLY A 19 8.67 8.85 -13.40
CA GLY A 19 7.98 8.47 -14.64
C GLY A 19 6.59 7.94 -14.34
N SER A 20 6.28 6.72 -14.77
CA SER A 20 5.05 5.99 -14.43
C SER A 20 5.19 5.03 -13.24
N ALA A 21 6.39 4.91 -12.67
CA ALA A 21 6.65 4.02 -11.55
C ALA A 21 6.27 4.69 -10.23
N VAL A 22 5.62 3.91 -9.35
CA VAL A 22 5.23 4.32 -8.00
C VAL A 22 6.13 3.59 -6.99
N PHE A 23 6.71 4.36 -6.09
CA PHE A 23 7.53 3.88 -4.98
C PHE A 23 6.99 4.43 -3.67
N VAL A 24 7.04 3.63 -2.62
CA VAL A 24 6.52 4.01 -1.31
C VAL A 24 7.44 3.48 -0.21
N HIS A 25 7.76 4.34 0.75
CA HIS A 25 8.51 3.94 1.92
C HIS A 25 7.57 3.36 2.97
N CYS A 26 7.97 2.21 3.53
CA CYS A 26 7.27 1.64 4.67
C CYS A 26 7.33 2.61 5.86
N PRO A 27 6.19 2.93 6.49
CA PRO A 27 6.15 3.89 7.61
C PRO A 27 6.88 3.40 8.87
N GLU A 28 7.11 2.09 9.00
CA GLU A 28 7.69 1.49 10.22
C GLU A 28 9.20 1.23 10.10
N CYS A 29 9.66 0.70 8.97
CA CYS A 29 11.06 0.33 8.77
C CYS A 29 11.79 1.12 7.67
N ASN A 30 11.08 2.04 6.99
CA ASN A 30 11.58 2.88 5.91
C ASN A 30 12.06 2.14 4.64
N THR A 31 11.84 0.82 4.56
CA THR A 31 12.11 0.02 3.35
C THR A 31 11.30 0.55 2.17
N LEU A 32 11.96 0.67 1.01
CA LEU A 32 11.34 1.08 -0.25
C LEU A 32 10.58 -0.10 -0.87
N ASN A 33 9.30 0.10 -1.18
CA ASN A 33 8.46 -0.88 -1.86
C ASN A 33 7.98 -0.27 -3.20
N GLY A 34 7.89 -1.10 -4.23
CA GLY A 34 7.44 -0.67 -5.56
C GLY A 34 6.17 -1.39 -6.00
N GLU A 35 5.73 -1.15 -7.24
CA GLU A 35 4.50 -1.74 -7.80
C GLU A 35 4.43 -3.28 -7.75
N ARG A 36 5.57 -3.97 -7.66
CA ARG A 36 5.62 -5.43 -7.51
C ARG A 36 5.16 -5.91 -6.14
N ASP A 37 5.28 -5.05 -5.12
CA ASP A 37 4.92 -5.32 -3.73
C ASP A 37 3.49 -4.82 -3.42
N ARG A 38 2.82 -4.26 -4.43
CA ARG A 38 1.42 -3.85 -4.38
C ARG A 38 0.53 -5.07 -4.25
N LEU A 39 -0.41 -5.01 -3.31
CA LEU A 39 -1.48 -5.97 -3.22
C LEU A 39 -2.54 -5.62 -4.28
N ARG A 40 -2.59 -6.39 -5.37
CA ARG A 40 -3.63 -6.23 -6.42
C ARG A 40 -4.89 -7.07 -6.17
N ASP A 41 -4.75 -8.24 -5.52
CA ASP A 41 -5.84 -9.21 -5.35
C ASP A 41 -5.65 -10.02 -4.05
N SER A 42 -5.45 -9.35 -2.92
CA SER A 42 -5.33 -10.07 -1.65
C SER A 42 -6.72 -10.57 -1.21
N PRO A 43 -6.97 -11.89 -1.11
CA PRO A 43 -8.26 -12.41 -0.64
C PRO A 43 -8.56 -12.03 0.81
N GLU A 44 -7.53 -11.61 1.55
CA GLU A 44 -7.63 -11.15 2.94
C GLU A 44 -8.03 -9.68 3.05
N LEU A 45 -8.02 -8.93 1.94
CA LEU A 45 -8.34 -7.50 1.89
C LEU A 45 -9.37 -7.21 0.80
N ASP A 46 -10.54 -6.72 1.20
CA ASP A 46 -11.56 -6.25 0.25
C ASP A 46 -11.18 -4.89 -0.34
N LEU A 47 -10.32 -4.93 -1.36
CA LEU A 47 -9.85 -3.77 -2.10
C LEU A 47 -10.96 -3.10 -2.95
N SER A 48 -12.14 -3.73 -3.09
CA SER A 48 -13.26 -3.15 -3.85
C SER A 48 -13.86 -1.90 -3.18
N THR A 49 -13.60 -1.75 -1.87
CA THR A 49 -14.03 -0.59 -1.08
C THR A 49 -13.06 0.60 -1.18
N TYR A 50 -11.88 0.41 -1.77
CA TYR A 50 -10.85 1.44 -1.87
C TYR A 50 -11.09 2.32 -3.11
N PRO A 51 -10.81 3.64 -3.01
CA PRO A 51 -10.80 4.51 -4.18
C PRO A 51 -9.85 3.98 -5.26
N ALA A 52 -10.20 4.16 -6.53
CA ALA A 52 -9.37 3.70 -7.66
C ALA A 52 -7.96 4.30 -7.67
N ASN A 53 -7.79 5.48 -7.07
CA ASN A 53 -6.50 6.17 -6.94
C ASN A 53 -5.73 5.78 -5.68
N MET A 54 -6.22 4.81 -4.89
CA MET A 54 -5.57 4.32 -3.68
C MET A 54 -4.91 2.97 -3.95
N ARG A 55 -3.65 2.81 -3.53
CA ARG A 55 -2.89 1.57 -3.66
C ARG A 55 -2.49 1.09 -2.28
N VAL A 56 -2.61 -0.22 -2.04
CA VAL A 56 -2.22 -0.87 -0.79
C VAL A 56 -0.97 -1.72 -1.03
N TYR A 57 -0.03 -1.64 -0.10
CA TYR A 57 1.25 -2.34 -0.15
C TYR A 57 1.44 -3.15 1.13
N ALA A 58 2.14 -4.27 1.01
CA ALA A 58 2.70 -4.98 2.16
C ALA A 58 4.22 -4.81 2.16
N CYS A 59 4.79 -4.34 3.27
CA CYS A 59 6.23 -4.19 3.37
C CYS A 59 6.92 -5.56 3.26
N VAL A 60 7.90 -5.68 2.35
CA VAL A 60 8.65 -6.92 2.17
C VAL A 60 9.48 -7.33 3.40
N ASP A 61 9.90 -6.36 4.22
CA ASP A 61 10.77 -6.62 5.38
C ASP A 61 10.01 -6.85 6.69
N CYS A 62 9.03 -5.99 6.99
CA CYS A 62 8.30 -6.05 8.27
C CYS A 62 6.84 -6.48 8.15
N GLN A 63 6.37 -6.81 6.94
CA GLN A 63 5.01 -7.28 6.64
C GLN A 63 3.88 -6.33 7.07
N VAL A 64 4.21 -5.08 7.39
CA VAL A 64 3.23 -4.04 7.69
C VAL A 64 2.53 -3.61 6.41
N MET A 65 1.20 -3.51 6.46
CA MET A 65 0.41 -2.99 5.35
C MET A 65 0.14 -1.50 5.48
N PHE A 66 0.21 -0.79 4.36
CA PHE A 66 0.01 0.65 4.29
C PHE A 66 -0.57 1.05 2.94
N GLU A 67 -1.19 2.23 2.89
CA GLU A 67 -1.82 2.75 1.68
C GLU A 67 -1.13 4.03 1.23
N THR A 68 -1.18 4.29 -0.06
CA THR A 68 -0.81 5.56 -0.65
C THR A 68 -1.88 6.00 -1.61
N GLU A 69 -2.06 7.31 -1.70
CA GLU A 69 -2.73 7.90 -2.84
C GLU A 69 -1.75 8.00 -4.01
N VAL A 70 -2.23 7.70 -5.22
CA VAL A 70 -1.49 7.85 -6.47
C VAL A 70 -2.29 8.75 -7.40
N PRO A 71 -1.67 9.68 -8.12
CA PRO A 71 -2.36 10.51 -9.10
C PRO A 71 -3.14 9.69 -10.13
N PRO A 72 -4.32 10.15 -10.56
CA PRO A 72 -5.21 9.41 -11.46
C PRO A 72 -4.57 9.12 -12.84
N ASP A 73 -3.67 9.99 -13.29
CA ASP A 73 -2.85 9.85 -14.49
C ASP A 73 -1.92 8.63 -14.46
N ILE A 74 -1.55 8.15 -13.27
CA ILE A 74 -0.76 6.93 -13.05
C ILE A 74 -1.64 5.76 -12.59
N ALA A 75 -2.76 6.04 -11.94
CA ALA A 75 -3.74 5.03 -11.51
C ALA A 75 -4.43 4.28 -12.66
N SER A 76 -4.40 4.83 -13.88
CA SER A 76 -5.17 4.35 -15.04
C SER A 76 -4.47 3.29 -15.90
N GLU A 77 -3.32 2.74 -15.45
CA GLU A 77 -2.58 1.65 -16.13
C GLU A 77 -3.03 0.23 -15.73
#